data_AF-A0A4C1Z983-F1
#
_entry.id   AF-A0A4C1Z983-F1
#
_cell.length_a   1.000
_cell.length_b   1.000
_cell.length_c   1.000
_cell.angle_alpha   90.00
_cell.angle_beta   90.00
_cell.angle_gamma   90.00
#
_symmetry.space_group_name_H-M   'P 1'
#
loop_
_entity.id
_entity.type
_entity.pdbx_description
1 polymer ?
#
loop_
_entity_poly.entity_id
_entity_poly.type
_entity_poly.pdbx_seq_one_letter_code
_entity_poly.pdbx_strand_id
1 'polypeptide(L)'
;MPFVERVVEPKFVSRTSLRDEDGRPRVSDQELQAVTNCTLANALRQLASLVILAEDIFSELTAQLQGITERSKTAQLKIDKINELVENYDPKKVPVQRALSKNLFGWGPLWEKNPDSEVDQTTKTRTR
;
A
#
# COMPACT_ATOMS: atom_id res chain seq x y z
N MET A 1 -5.57 -3.87 -0.55
CA MET A 1 -6.14 -4.88 -1.44
C MET A 1 -5.43 -6.20 -1.16
N PRO A 2 -6.13 -7.32 -0.99
CA PRO A 2 -5.50 -8.64 -0.86
C PRO A 2 -4.82 -9.03 -2.18
N PHE A 3 -3.73 -9.80 -2.09
CA PHE A 3 -3.01 -10.32 -3.26
C PHE A 3 -3.88 -11.37 -3.96
N VAL A 4 -3.92 -11.31 -5.30
CA VAL A 4 -4.63 -12.30 -6.11
C VAL A 4 -3.87 -13.62 -6.02
N GLU A 5 -4.51 -14.65 -5.47
CA GLU A 5 -3.99 -16.01 -5.48
C GLU A 5 -4.10 -16.59 -6.89
N ARG A 6 -2.95 -16.92 -7.51
CA ARG A 6 -2.88 -17.52 -8.84
C ARG A 6 -2.47 -18.99 -8.69
N VAL A 7 -3.46 -19.87 -8.54
CA VAL A 7 -3.24 -21.32 -8.54
C VAL A 7 -3.10 -21.79 -10.00
N VAL A 8 -2.03 -22.53 -10.30
CA VAL A 8 -1.80 -23.10 -11.63
C VAL A 8 -1.71 -24.62 -11.51
N GLU A 9 -2.52 -25.30 -12.30
CA GLU A 9 -2.56 -26.77 -12.34
C GLU A 9 -2.24 -27.28 -13.75
N PRO A 10 -1.47 -28.38 -13.86
CA PRO A 10 -1.17 -29.00 -15.14
C PRO A 10 -2.45 -29.55 -15.79
N LYS A 11 -2.67 -29.26 -17.07
CA LYS A 11 -3.88 -29.68 -17.80
C LYS A 11 -3.53 -30.60 -18.95
N PHE A 12 -4.12 -31.80 -18.98
CA PHE A 12 -4.01 -32.75 -20.08
C PHE A 12 -2.57 -33.06 -20.53
N VAL A 13 -1.65 -33.25 -19.58
CA VAL A 13 -0.23 -33.50 -19.87
C VAL A 13 -0.04 -34.79 -20.68
N SER A 14 -0.83 -35.83 -20.37
CA SER A 14 -1.03 -37.01 -21.20
C SER A 14 -2.51 -37.20 -21.53
N ARG A 15 -2.81 -37.74 -22.72
CA ARG A 15 -4.18 -38.07 -23.18
C ARG A 15 -4.48 -39.57 -23.17
N THR A 16 -3.48 -40.40 -22.89
CA THR A 16 -3.58 -41.86 -22.98
C THR A 16 -3.46 -42.47 -21.58
N SER A 17 -4.48 -43.24 -21.17
CA SER A 17 -4.35 -44.09 -19.99
C SER A 17 -3.44 -45.27 -20.30
N LEU A 18 -2.37 -45.43 -19.52
CA LEU A 18 -1.40 -46.52 -19.71
C LEU A 18 -1.90 -47.87 -19.20
N ARG A 19 -2.92 -47.86 -18.32
CA ARG A 19 -3.49 -49.05 -17.69
C ARG A 19 -4.99 -49.09 -17.89
N ASP A 20 -5.52 -50.29 -17.99
CA ASP A 20 -6.96 -50.55 -17.99
C ASP A 20 -7.52 -50.64 -16.57
N GLU A 21 -8.85 -50.67 -16.43
CA GLU A 21 -9.54 -50.81 -15.14
C GLU A 21 -9.09 -52.08 -14.37
N ASP A 22 -8.73 -53.15 -15.10
CA ASP A 22 -8.21 -54.41 -14.55
C ASP A 22 -6.68 -54.39 -14.29
N GLY A 23 -6.02 -53.23 -14.41
CA GLY A 23 -4.59 -53.05 -14.15
C GLY A 23 -3.65 -53.58 -15.25
N ARG A 24 -4.20 -54.04 -16.38
CA ARG A 24 -3.42 -54.54 -17.52
C ARG A 24 -2.84 -53.38 -18.36
N PRO A 25 -1.60 -53.48 -18.86
CA PRO A 25 -1.03 -52.46 -19.74
C PRO A 25 -1.81 -52.44 -21.06
N ARG A 26 -2.33 -51.27 -21.44
CA ARG A 26 -3.10 -51.07 -22.69
C ARG A 26 -2.22 -50.79 -23.90
N VAL A 27 -0.93 -50.63 -23.70
CA VAL A 27 0.00 -49.97 -24.62
C VAL A 27 1.20 -50.88 -24.86
N SER A 28 1.61 -51.04 -26.12
CA SER A 28 2.81 -51.82 -26.47
C SER A 28 4.11 -51.05 -26.14
N ASP A 29 5.25 -51.74 -26.07
CA ASP A 29 6.52 -51.15 -25.57
C ASP A 29 6.97 -49.88 -26.32
N GLN A 30 6.82 -49.84 -27.65
CA GLN A 30 7.18 -48.66 -28.46
C GLN A 30 6.19 -47.50 -28.29
N GLU A 31 4.91 -47.81 -28.10
CA GLU A 31 3.87 -46.81 -27.84
C GLU A 31 4.02 -46.20 -26.44
N LEU A 32 4.49 -46.97 -25.45
CA LEU A 32 4.78 -46.44 -24.10
C LEU A 32 5.89 -45.38 -24.15
N GLN A 33 6.95 -45.63 -24.91
CA GLN A 33 8.03 -44.66 -25.11
C GLN A 33 7.50 -43.38 -25.79
N ALA A 34 6.66 -43.52 -26.82
CA ALA A 34 6.04 -42.39 -27.52
C ALA A 34 5.12 -41.56 -26.60
N VAL A 35 4.26 -42.21 -25.80
CA VAL A 35 3.37 -41.53 -24.84
C VAL A 35 4.19 -40.82 -23.77
N THR A 36 5.24 -41.45 -23.24
CA THR A 36 6.11 -40.86 -22.22
C THR A 36 6.83 -39.63 -22.76
N ASN A 37 7.40 -39.71 -23.97
CA ASN A 37 8.07 -38.58 -24.61
C ASN A 37 7.09 -37.42 -24.90
N CYS A 38 5.88 -37.72 -25.38
CA CYS A 38 4.84 -36.73 -25.58
C CYS A 38 4.42 -36.05 -24.26
N THR A 39 4.26 -36.84 -23.20
CA THR A 39 3.93 -36.37 -21.85
C THR A 39 5.00 -35.41 -21.32
N LEU A 40 6.28 -35.79 -21.45
CA LEU A 40 7.42 -34.95 -21.05
C LEU A 40 7.49 -33.66 -21.88
N ALA A 41 7.33 -33.75 -23.20
CA ALA A 41 7.36 -32.58 -24.08
C ALA A 41 6.21 -31.60 -23.75
N ASN A 42 5.02 -32.11 -23.44
CA ASN A 42 3.88 -31.27 -23.05
C ASN A 42 4.08 -30.65 -21.67
N ALA A 43 4.61 -31.41 -20.70
CA ALA A 43 4.97 -30.88 -19.39
C ALA A 43 5.98 -29.73 -19.52
N LEU A 44 7.04 -29.92 -20.32
CA LEU A 44 8.04 -28.88 -20.58
C LEU A 44 7.44 -27.64 -21.24
N ARG A 45 6.54 -27.80 -22.21
CA ARG A 45 5.82 -26.66 -22.82
C ARG A 45 4.98 -25.91 -21.80
N GLN A 46 4.24 -26.62 -20.95
CA GLN A 46 3.42 -26.00 -19.90
C GLN A 46 4.28 -25.27 -18.87
N LEU A 47 5.42 -25.83 -18.48
CA LEU A 47 6.39 -25.17 -17.60
C LEU A 47 7.00 -23.92 -18.25
N ALA A 48 7.35 -23.98 -19.53
CA ALA A 48 7.85 -22.81 -20.26
C ALA A 48 6.81 -21.68 -20.28
N SER A 49 5.53 -22.00 -20.55
CA SER A 49 4.45 -21.02 -20.47
C SER A 49 4.28 -20.46 -19.06
N LEU A 50 4.43 -21.28 -18.02
CA LEU A 50 4.36 -20.84 -16.62
C LEU A 50 5.49 -19.87 -16.28
N VAL A 51 6.71 -20.11 -16.77
CA VAL A 51 7.86 -19.22 -16.55
C VAL A 51 7.62 -17.86 -17.20
N ILE A 52 7.09 -17.83 -18.43
CA ILE A 52 6.76 -16.56 -19.12
C ILE A 52 5.71 -15.78 -18.31
N LEU A 53 4.66 -16.46 -17.83
CA LEU A 53 3.66 -15.81 -16.98
C LEU A 53 4.25 -15.29 -15.67
N ALA A 54 5.20 -16.02 -15.07
CA ALA A 54 5.89 -15.58 -13.87
C ALA A 54 6.76 -14.34 -14.13
N GLU A 55 7.44 -14.29 -15.27
CA GLU A 55 8.24 -13.13 -15.70
C GLU A 55 7.37 -11.86 -15.81
N ASP A 56 6.20 -11.95 -16.44
CA ASP A 56 5.26 -10.83 -16.55
C ASP A 56 4.84 -10.31 -15.16
N ILE A 57 4.54 -11.22 -14.23
CA ILE A 57 4.16 -10.87 -12.85
C ILE A 57 5.32 -10.16 -12.13
N PHE A 58 6.53 -10.73 -12.18
CA PHE A 58 7.68 -10.13 -11.48
C PHE A 58 8.09 -8.80 -12.11
N SER A 59 7.94 -8.63 -13.42
CA SER A 59 8.18 -7.37 -14.12
C SER A 59 7.22 -6.27 -13.62
N GLU A 60 5.91 -6.56 -13.58
CA GLU A 60 4.93 -5.60 -13.09
C GLU A 60 5.15 -5.26 -11.60
N LEU A 61 5.41 -6.26 -10.75
CA LEU A 61 5.73 -6.04 -9.34
C LEU A 61 6.98 -5.18 -9.16
N THR A 62 8.01 -5.41 -9.96
CA THR A 62 9.26 -4.63 -9.91
C THR A 62 8.99 -3.17 -10.28
N ALA A 63 8.21 -2.91 -11.32
CA ALA A 63 7.83 -1.55 -11.71
C ALA A 63 7.05 -0.82 -10.60
N GLN A 64 6.10 -1.51 -9.96
CA GLN A 64 5.34 -0.97 -8.84
C GLN A 64 6.25 -0.66 -7.63
N LEU A 65 7.15 -1.59 -7.28
CA LEU A 65 8.12 -1.40 -6.20
C LEU A 65 9.09 -0.26 -6.47
N GLN A 66 9.51 -0.09 -7.73
CA GLN A 66 10.37 1.03 -8.12
C GLN A 66 9.65 2.37 -7.92
N GLY A 67 8.39 2.50 -8.33
CA GLY A 67 7.60 3.70 -8.07
C GLY A 67 7.41 3.99 -6.57
N ILE A 68 7.21 2.96 -5.75
CA ILE A 68 7.15 3.10 -4.29
C ILE A 68 8.51 3.55 -3.73
N THR A 69 9.61 3.00 -4.24
CA THR A 69 10.98 3.33 -3.82
C THR A 69 11.31 4.79 -4.13
N GLU A 70 10.98 5.28 -5.33
CA GLU A 70 11.21 6.68 -5.72
C GLU A 70 10.43 7.66 -4.86
N ARG A 71 9.16 7.35 -4.59
CA ARG A 71 8.32 8.15 -3.68
C ARG A 71 8.87 8.14 -2.25
N SER A 72 9.29 6.97 -1.77
CA SER A 72 9.87 6.81 -0.43
C SER A 72 11.18 7.59 -0.31
N LYS A 73 12.04 7.56 -1.34
CA LYS A 73 13.26 8.37 -1.40
C LYS A 73 12.94 9.87 -1.37
N THR A 74 11.94 10.31 -2.12
CA THR A 74 11.52 11.72 -2.12
C THR A 74 10.97 12.14 -0.75
N ALA A 75 10.20 11.28 -0.10
CA ALA A 75 9.71 11.51 1.25
C ALA A 75 10.87 11.59 2.25
N GLN A 76 11.84 10.67 2.16
CA GLN A 76 13.04 10.69 3.00
C GLN A 76 13.80 12.00 2.85
N LEU A 77 14.08 12.46 1.63
CA LEU A 77 14.76 13.74 1.39
C LEU A 77 13.99 14.94 1.95
N LYS A 78 12.66 14.92 1.94
CA LYS A 78 11.85 15.97 2.56
C LYS A 78 11.92 15.92 4.08
N ILE A 79 11.90 14.72 4.66
CA ILE A 79 12.06 14.51 6.10
C ILE A 79 13.43 15.02 6.55
N ASP A 80 14.50 14.67 5.84
CA ASP A 80 15.86 15.10 6.16
C ASP A 80 15.98 16.64 6.13
N LYS A 81 15.42 17.28 5.10
CA LYS A 81 15.37 18.76 5.02
C LYS A 81 14.58 19.38 6.17
N ILE A 82 13.46 18.79 6.55
CA ILE A 82 12.65 19.27 7.68
C ILE A 82 13.44 19.11 8.98
N ASN A 83 14.13 17.99 9.17
CA ASN A 83 14.97 17.77 10.34
C ASN A 83 16.08 18.82 10.44
N GLU A 84 16.80 19.10 9.34
CA GLU A 84 17.80 20.17 9.30
C GLU A 84 17.20 21.54 9.63
N LEU A 85 16.01 21.85 9.12
CA LEU A 85 15.32 23.11 9.42
C LEU A 85 14.91 23.20 10.89
N VAL A 86 14.46 22.09 11.49
CA VAL A 86 14.07 22.00 12.91
C VAL A 86 15.27 22.10 13.83
N GLU A 87 16.39 21.44 13.51
CA GLU A 87 17.62 21.51 14.29
C GLU A 87 18.21 22.93 14.31
N ASN A 88 18.17 23.62 13.17
CA ASN A 88 18.63 25.00 13.05
C ASN A 88 17.58 26.04 13.48
N TYR A 89 16.41 25.60 13.96
CA TYR A 89 15.32 26.47 14.32
C TYR A 89 15.57 27.14 15.68
N ASP A 90 15.59 28.47 15.70
CA ASP A 90 15.70 29.26 16.93
C ASP A 90 14.31 29.77 17.37
N PRO A 91 13.71 29.20 18.43
CA PRO A 91 12.36 29.54 18.88
C PRO A 91 12.25 30.96 19.46
N LYS A 92 13.37 31.66 19.73
CA LYS A 92 13.36 33.03 20.25
C LYS A 92 13.25 34.11 19.17
N LYS A 93 13.50 33.75 17.90
CA LYS A 93 13.48 34.69 16.75
C LYS A 93 12.14 34.81 16.07
N VAL A 94 11.22 33.87 16.28
CA VAL A 94 9.89 33.91 15.68
C VAL A 94 8.96 34.66 16.62
N PRO A 95 8.56 35.91 16.32
CA PRO A 95 7.52 36.56 17.09
C PRO A 95 6.26 35.72 16.93
N VAL A 96 5.74 35.19 18.04
CA VAL A 96 4.42 34.59 18.07
C VAL A 96 3.48 35.71 17.64
N GLN A 97 3.01 35.66 16.38
CA GLN A 97 1.81 36.38 16.01
C GLN A 97 0.71 35.70 16.80
N ARG A 98 0.51 36.19 18.02
CA ARG A 98 -0.68 35.94 18.82
C ARG A 98 -1.78 36.44 17.92
N ALA A 99 -2.35 35.53 17.14
CA ALA A 99 -3.46 35.82 16.27
C ALA A 99 -4.51 36.41 17.20
N LEU A 100 -4.63 37.74 17.18
CA LEU A 100 -5.89 38.38 17.47
C LEU A 100 -6.86 37.62 16.59
N SER A 101 -7.67 36.80 17.25
CA SER A 101 -8.74 36.02 16.67
C SER A 101 -9.67 36.97 15.93
N LYS A 102 -9.30 37.32 14.70
CA LYS A 102 -10.20 37.96 13.77
C LYS A 102 -10.99 36.84 13.15
N ASN A 103 -12.06 36.50 13.86
CA ASN A 103 -13.36 36.03 13.40
C ASN A 103 -13.52 35.94 11.88
N LEU A 104 -12.87 34.96 11.24
CA LEU A 104 -13.13 34.63 9.83
C LEU A 104 -14.12 33.46 9.70
N PHE A 105 -14.38 32.77 10.80
CA PHE A 105 -15.53 31.91 11.03
C PHE A 105 -16.19 32.47 12.28
N GLY A 106 -17.49 32.81 12.23
CA GLY A 106 -18.21 33.55 13.28
C GLY A 106 -18.38 32.83 14.62
N TRP A 107 -17.28 32.44 15.24
CA TRP A 107 -17.20 31.82 16.55
C TRP A 107 -16.36 32.75 17.42
N GLY A 108 -17.00 33.37 18.41
CA GLY A 108 -16.35 34.30 19.33
C GLY A 108 -15.28 33.63 20.20
N PRO A 109 -14.34 34.40 20.78
CA PRO A 109 -13.29 33.84 21.63
C PRO A 109 -13.86 33.27 22.94
N LEU A 110 -13.50 32.01 23.24
CA LEU A 110 -14.08 31.17 24.29
C LEU A 110 -13.60 31.48 25.72
N TRP A 111 -12.68 32.42 25.94
CA TRP A 111 -11.98 32.53 27.23
C TRP A 111 -12.25 33.79 28.06
N GLU A 112 -13.27 34.58 27.75
CA GLU A 112 -13.62 35.73 28.59
C GLU A 112 -14.71 35.37 29.61
N LYS A 113 -14.31 34.57 30.60
CA LYS A 113 -14.92 34.57 31.93
C LYS A 113 -13.80 34.55 32.95
N ASN A 114 -13.27 35.73 33.28
CA ASN A 114 -12.60 35.92 34.55
C ASN A 114 -13.67 36.02 35.65
N PRO A 115 -13.65 35.13 36.65
CA PRO A 115 -14.57 35.16 37.77
C PRO A 115 -13.87 35.82 38.95
N ASP A 116 -13.62 37.12 38.90
CA ASP A 116 -13.20 37.84 40.11
C ASP A 116 -13.99 39.14 40.25
N SER A 117 -14.79 39.10 41.30
CA SER A 117 -15.64 40.13 41.87
C SER A 117 -14.90 41.42 42.17
N GLU A 118 -15.42 42.54 41.69
CA GLU A 118 -15.24 43.84 42.31
C GLU A 118 -16.61 44.55 42.33
N VAL A 119 -17.39 44.22 43.36
CA VAL A 119 -17.74 45.13 44.47
C VAL A 119 -18.55 46.33 43.99
N ASP A 120 -19.85 46.14 44.12
CA ASP A 120 -20.90 47.15 44.12
C ASP A 120 -20.50 48.33 45.03
N GLN A 121 -20.27 49.50 44.41
CA GLN A 121 -20.26 50.78 45.12
C GLN A 121 -21.26 51.71 44.46
N THR A 122 -22.39 51.81 45.15
CA THR A 122 -23.35 52.91 45.14
C THR A 122 -22.72 54.27 44.81
N THR A 123 -23.31 55.05 43.88
CA THR A 123 -23.78 56.44 44.13
C THR A 123 -24.38 57.12 42.89
N LYS A 124 -25.69 57.44 42.98
CA LYS A 124 -26.32 58.75 42.71
C LYS A 124 -25.95 59.55 41.45
N THR A 125 -26.94 59.79 40.57
CA THR A 125 -27.51 61.10 40.11
C THR A 125 -28.32 60.87 38.83
N ARG A 126 -29.66 60.93 38.86
CA ARG A 126 -30.57 62.10 38.74
C ARG A 126 -30.48 62.81 37.37
N THR A 127 -31.68 63.06 36.81
CA THR A 127 -32.08 63.97 35.71
C THR A 127 -31.72 63.53 34.29
N ARG A 128 -32.59 63.57 33.29
CA ARG A 128 -33.93 64.17 33.10
C ARG A 128 -34.64 63.38 32.00
#